data_AF-A0AAU9VSH1-F1
#
_entry.id   AF-A0AAU9VSH1-F1
#
_cell.length_a   1.000
_cell.length_b   1.000
_cell.length_c   1.000
_cell.angle_alpha   90.00
_cell.angle_beta   90.00
_cell.angle_gamma   90.00
#
_symmetry.space_group_name_H-M   'P 1'
#
loop_
_entity.id
_entity.type
_entity.pdbx_description
1 polymer ?
#
loop_
_entity_poly.entity_id
_entity_poly.type
_entity_poly.pdbx_seq_one_letter_code
_entity_poly.pdbx_strand_id
1 'polypeptide(L)'
;MRKAREADGARKFIRSEWQTKNQVQSYFSRLSATKRRRVAKDQEQDANDEESAYLEHRVRIKEVADVISEIELTHPILFDGHNICDHVNHDTLRKLKVTTLREICAFFEIAFKARDLKATLLKKLNDMVTECSCFQEI
;
A
#
# COMPACT_ATOMS: atom_id res chain seq x y z
N MET A 1 -31.44 -25.64 -41.89
CA MET A 1 -31.47 -27.10 -42.18
C MET A 1 -32.51 -27.48 -43.23
N ARG A 2 -33.81 -27.25 -43.05
CA ARG A 2 -34.86 -27.81 -43.95
C ARG A 2 -34.83 -27.37 -45.42
N LYS A 3 -34.26 -26.20 -45.69
CA LYS A 3 -34.11 -25.62 -47.04
C LYS A 3 -32.66 -25.65 -47.54
N ALA A 4 -31.73 -26.20 -46.77
CA ALA A 4 -30.32 -26.27 -47.17
C ALA A 4 -30.17 -27.29 -48.30
N ARG A 5 -29.46 -26.91 -49.36
CA ARG A 5 -29.20 -27.74 -50.52
C ARG A 5 -27.70 -27.80 -50.81
N GLU A 6 -27.28 -28.89 -51.42
CA GLU A 6 -25.93 -29.04 -51.99
C GLU A 6 -25.86 -28.31 -53.35
N ALA A 7 -24.65 -28.20 -53.92
CA ALA A 7 -24.41 -27.49 -55.17
C ALA A 7 -25.15 -28.09 -56.39
N ASP A 8 -25.46 -29.39 -56.32
CA ASP A 8 -26.28 -30.13 -57.29
C ASP A 8 -27.79 -29.92 -57.10
N GLY A 9 -28.19 -29.13 -56.10
CA GLY A 9 -29.59 -28.86 -55.76
C GLY A 9 -30.25 -29.94 -54.88
N ALA A 10 -29.56 -31.03 -54.54
CA ALA A 10 -30.09 -32.05 -53.63
C ALA A 10 -30.27 -31.49 -52.20
N ARG A 11 -31.18 -32.06 -51.42
CA ARG A 11 -31.38 -31.65 -50.02
C ARG A 11 -30.19 -32.10 -49.17
N LYS A 12 -29.61 -31.16 -48.44
CA LYS A 12 -28.44 -31.41 -47.56
C LYS A 12 -28.77 -32.27 -46.33
N PHE A 13 -30.03 -32.33 -45.92
CA PHE A 13 -30.46 -33.10 -44.73
C PHE A 13 -31.81 -33.78 -44.98
N ILE A 14 -31.93 -35.05 -44.58
CA ILE A 14 -33.19 -35.80 -44.63
C ILE A 14 -34.07 -35.49 -43.41
N ARG A 15 -35.37 -35.83 -43.48
CA ARG A 15 -36.36 -35.40 -42.47
C ARG A 15 -36.08 -35.93 -41.06
N SER A 16 -35.48 -37.12 -40.94
CA SER A 16 -35.06 -37.71 -39.66
C SER A 16 -33.88 -36.98 -39.02
N GLU A 17 -33.08 -36.25 -39.81
CA GLU A 17 -31.94 -35.45 -39.34
C GLU A 17 -32.34 -34.03 -38.94
N TRP A 18 -33.61 -33.65 -39.17
CA TRP A 18 -34.05 -32.30 -38.85
C TRP A 18 -34.20 -32.14 -37.34
N GLN A 19 -33.48 -31.16 -36.80
CA GLN A 19 -33.73 -30.75 -35.42
C GLN A 19 -35.17 -30.25 -35.27
N THR A 20 -35.82 -30.77 -34.22
CA THR A 20 -37.15 -30.34 -33.80
C THR A 20 -37.08 -28.97 -33.14
N LYS A 21 -38.22 -28.27 -33.07
CA LYS A 21 -38.31 -26.97 -32.38
C LYS A 21 -37.80 -27.08 -30.94
N ASN A 22 -38.17 -28.15 -30.24
CA ASN A 22 -37.78 -28.41 -28.85
C ASN A 22 -36.28 -28.64 -28.70
N GLN A 23 -35.64 -29.37 -29.64
CA GLN A 23 -34.18 -29.55 -29.62
C GLN A 23 -33.44 -28.23 -29.81
N VAL A 24 -33.88 -27.41 -30.76
CA VAL A 24 -33.30 -26.08 -31.00
C VAL A 24 -33.49 -25.18 -29.77
N GLN A 25 -34.70 -25.11 -29.22
CA GLN A 25 -34.99 -24.31 -28.04
C GLN A 25 -34.18 -24.76 -26.81
N SER A 26 -34.12 -26.08 -26.58
CA SER A 26 -33.36 -26.65 -25.47
C SER A 26 -31.86 -26.42 -25.62
N TYR A 27 -31.32 -26.47 -26.85
CA TYR A 27 -29.92 -26.17 -27.12
C TYR A 27 -29.59 -24.71 -26.76
N PHE A 28 -30.37 -23.74 -27.26
CA PHE A 28 -30.12 -22.33 -26.97
C PHE A 28 -30.38 -21.98 -25.50
N SER A 29 -31.36 -22.61 -24.86
CA SER A 29 -31.59 -22.46 -23.42
C SER A 29 -30.37 -22.90 -22.61
N ARG A 30 -29.82 -24.09 -22.93
CA ARG A 30 -28.59 -24.60 -22.31
C ARG A 30 -27.39 -23.69 -22.58
N LEU A 31 -27.22 -23.24 -23.82
CA LEU A 31 -26.13 -22.32 -24.19
C LEU A 31 -26.20 -21.01 -23.40
N SER A 32 -27.39 -20.41 -23.28
CA SER A 32 -27.61 -19.20 -22.50
C SER A 32 -27.40 -19.42 -21.00
N ALA A 33 -27.80 -20.57 -20.47
CA ALA A 33 -27.54 -20.93 -19.07
C ALA A 33 -26.03 -21.07 -18.78
N THR A 34 -25.28 -21.73 -19.67
CA THR A 34 -23.82 -21.87 -19.55
C THR A 34 -23.12 -20.52 -19.61
N LYS A 35 -23.53 -19.62 -20.52
CA LYS A 35 -22.97 -18.26 -20.60
C LYS A 35 -23.20 -17.48 -19.31
N ARG A 36 -24.42 -17.50 -18.76
CA ARG A 36 -24.74 -16.82 -17.49
C ARG A 36 -23.92 -17.34 -16.32
N ARG A 37 -23.72 -18.66 -16.22
CA ARG A 37 -22.89 -19.27 -15.17
C ARG A 37 -21.42 -18.84 -15.25
N ARG A 38 -20.87 -18.71 -16.47
CA ARG A 38 -19.49 -18.23 -16.65
C ARG A 38 -19.34 -16.78 -16.20
N VAL A 39 -20.22 -15.90 -16.66
CA VAL A 39 -20.20 -14.49 -16.24
C VAL A 39 -20.33 -14.33 -14.73
N ALA A 40 -21.22 -15.08 -14.08
CA ALA A 40 -21.36 -15.05 -12.62
C ALA A 40 -20.06 -15.50 -11.91
N LYS A 41 -19.41 -16.56 -12.41
CA LYS A 41 -18.15 -17.05 -11.86
C LYS A 41 -17.00 -16.05 -12.06
N ASP A 42 -16.92 -15.44 -13.24
CA ASP A 42 -15.89 -14.44 -13.55
C ASP A 42 -16.07 -13.20 -12.65
N GLN A 43 -17.32 -12.76 -12.42
CA GLN A 43 -17.64 -11.66 -11.50
C GLN A 43 -17.31 -11.99 -10.03
N GLU A 44 -17.60 -13.21 -9.57
CA GLU A 44 -17.23 -13.66 -8.22
C GLU A 44 -15.71 -13.72 -8.06
N GLN A 45 -14.99 -14.15 -9.10
CA GLN A 45 -13.55 -14.25 -9.09
C GLN A 45 -12.87 -12.87 -9.11
N ASP A 46 -13.34 -11.95 -9.97
CA ASP A 46 -12.85 -10.56 -9.99
C ASP A 46 -13.06 -9.87 -8.63
N ALA A 47 -14.23 -10.05 -8.01
CA ALA A 47 -14.52 -9.47 -6.69
C ALA A 47 -13.60 -10.03 -5.59
N ASN A 48 -13.32 -11.34 -5.62
CA ASN A 48 -12.42 -11.98 -4.67
C ASN A 48 -10.96 -11.55 -4.86
N ASP A 49 -10.52 -11.38 -6.11
CA ASP A 49 -9.16 -10.92 -6.43
C ASP A 49 -8.97 -9.45 -6.01
N GLU A 50 -9.98 -8.59 -6.17
CA GLU A 50 -9.96 -7.20 -5.70
C GLU A 50 -9.90 -7.11 -4.16
N GLU A 51 -10.68 -7.93 -3.45
CA GLU A 51 -10.64 -7.99 -1.98
C GLU A 51 -9.27 -8.49 -1.47
N SER A 52 -8.69 -9.50 -2.11
CA SER A 52 -7.35 -10.00 -1.79
C SER A 52 -6.29 -8.92 -2.00
N ALA A 53 -6.31 -8.24 -3.14
CA ALA A 53 -5.36 -7.16 -3.44
C ALA A 53 -5.48 -5.99 -2.45
N TYR A 54 -6.69 -5.65 -2.01
CA TYR A 54 -6.92 -4.63 -0.99
C TYR A 54 -6.34 -5.03 0.37
N LEU A 55 -6.54 -6.28 0.80
CA LEU A 55 -5.99 -6.82 2.04
C LEU A 55 -4.46 -6.83 2.00
N GLU A 56 -3.85 -7.31 0.93
CA GLU A 56 -2.39 -7.32 0.73
C GLU A 56 -1.82 -5.91 0.79
N HIS A 57 -2.46 -4.94 0.12
CA HIS A 57 -2.04 -3.55 0.14
C HIS A 57 -2.10 -2.95 1.56
N ARG A 58 -3.15 -3.27 2.33
CA ARG A 58 -3.26 -2.83 3.73
C ARG A 58 -2.18 -3.44 4.63
N VAL A 59 -1.88 -4.72 4.46
CA VAL A 59 -0.79 -5.39 5.19
C VAL A 59 0.53 -4.70 4.88
N ARG A 60 0.81 -4.45 3.60
CA ARG A 60 2.04 -3.77 3.17
C ARG A 60 2.16 -2.36 3.74
N ILE A 61 1.08 -1.56 3.73
CA ILE A 61 1.08 -0.23 4.35
C ILE A 61 1.43 -0.35 5.84
N LYS A 62 0.82 -1.31 6.54
CA LYS A 62 1.06 -1.51 7.96
C LYS A 62 2.51 -1.92 8.23
N GLU A 63 3.05 -2.87 7.48
CA GLU A 63 4.45 -3.29 7.60
C GLU A 63 5.42 -2.12 7.38
N VAL A 64 5.16 -1.28 6.38
CA VAL A 64 5.96 -0.07 6.15
C VAL A 64 5.84 0.90 7.32
N ALA A 65 4.63 1.14 7.84
CA ALA A 65 4.42 2.02 8.99
C ALA A 65 5.10 1.49 10.27
N ASP A 66 5.06 0.18 10.51
CA ASP A 66 5.70 -0.45 11.66
C ASP A 66 7.24 -0.29 11.56
N VAL A 67 7.84 -0.55 10.39
CA VAL A 67 9.28 -0.33 10.15
C VAL A 67 9.67 1.14 10.32
N ILE A 68 8.84 2.06 9.80
CA ILE A 68 9.05 3.50 9.98
C ILE A 68 9.02 3.85 11.47
N SER A 69 8.08 3.31 12.24
CA SER A 69 7.98 3.57 13.69
C SER A 69 9.17 3.05 14.50
N GLU A 70 9.87 2.02 14.01
CA GLU A 70 11.08 1.47 14.64
C GLU A 70 12.34 2.29 14.33
N ILE A 71 12.36 2.99 13.19
CA ILE A 71 13.55 3.71 12.70
C ILE A 71 13.44 5.23 12.94
N GLU A 72 12.24 5.80 12.93
CA GLU A 72 12.03 7.23 13.09
C GLU A 72 12.38 7.71 14.51
N LEU A 73 12.77 8.98 14.59
CA LEU A 73 12.92 9.71 15.85
C LEU A 73 11.54 9.86 16.51
N THR A 74 11.17 8.91 17.36
CA THR A 74 9.91 8.95 18.10
C THR A 74 9.90 10.13 19.05
N HIS A 75 8.91 11.02 18.91
CA HIS A 75 8.68 12.08 19.89
C HIS A 75 8.24 11.49 21.25
N PRO A 76 8.73 12.01 22.38
CA PRO A 76 9.80 13.01 22.52
C PRO A 76 11.20 12.43 22.31
N ILE A 77 12.09 13.23 21.71
CA ILE A 77 13.51 12.91 21.59
C ILE A 77 14.13 13.01 22.98
N LEU A 78 14.41 11.86 23.61
CA LEU A 78 14.93 11.76 24.97
C LEU A 78 16.41 11.38 24.98
N PHE A 79 17.19 12.03 25.84
CA PHE A 79 18.57 11.65 26.14
C PHE A 79 18.86 11.85 27.62
N ASP A 80 19.23 10.79 28.35
CA ASP A 80 19.60 10.86 29.78
C ASP A 80 18.63 11.71 30.63
N GLY A 81 17.32 11.46 30.46
CA GLY A 81 16.25 12.20 31.15
C GLY A 81 15.98 13.63 30.64
N HIS A 82 16.71 14.10 29.63
CA HIS A 82 16.49 15.40 28.97
C HIS A 82 15.54 15.22 27.77
N ASN A 83 14.43 15.95 27.78
CA ASN A 83 13.57 16.08 26.60
C ASN A 83 14.16 17.14 25.67
N ILE A 84 14.79 16.69 24.59
CA ILE A 84 15.48 17.56 23.64
C ILE A 84 14.46 18.44 22.89
N CYS A 85 13.26 17.92 22.58
CA CYS A 85 12.18 18.71 21.98
C CYS A 85 11.78 19.90 22.88
N ASP A 86 11.58 19.66 24.18
CA ASP A 86 11.26 20.73 25.14
C ASP A 86 12.41 21.72 25.28
N HIS A 87 13.66 21.22 25.26
CA HIS A 87 14.82 22.08 25.34
C HIS A 87 14.96 23.03 24.15
N VAL A 88 14.57 22.59 22.95
CA VAL A 88 14.51 23.44 21.76
C VAL A 88 13.34 24.43 21.85
N ASN A 89 12.13 23.95 22.18
CA ASN A 89 10.93 24.79 22.31
C ASN A 89 11.08 25.93 23.33
N HIS A 90 11.80 25.69 24.43
CA HIS A 90 12.01 26.68 25.49
C HIS A 90 13.36 27.41 25.41
N ASP A 91 14.14 27.22 24.33
CA ASP A 91 15.52 27.75 24.17
C ASP A 91 16.44 27.43 25.37
N THR A 92 16.17 26.33 26.08
CA THR A 92 16.92 25.91 27.26
C THR A 92 18.08 24.97 26.93
N LEU A 93 18.16 24.48 25.68
CA LEU A 93 19.29 23.70 25.17
C LEU A 93 20.63 24.45 25.34
N ARG A 94 20.61 25.79 25.26
CA ARG A 94 21.77 26.67 25.51
C ARG A 94 22.31 26.60 26.94
N LYS A 95 21.51 26.14 27.90
CA LYS A 95 21.92 26.01 29.32
C LYS A 95 22.75 24.74 29.57
N LEU A 96 22.66 23.75 28.68
CA LEU A 96 23.41 22.50 28.79
C LEU A 96 24.93 22.72 28.59
N LYS A 97 25.74 21.87 29.20
CA LYS A 97 27.20 21.89 29.05
C LYS A 97 27.59 21.40 27.66
N VAL A 98 28.72 21.89 27.13
CA VAL A 98 29.24 21.46 25.83
C VAL A 98 29.55 19.96 25.80
N THR A 99 29.94 19.38 26.93
CA THR A 99 30.15 17.92 27.08
C THR A 99 28.85 17.16 26.82
N THR A 100 27.76 17.54 27.50
CA THR A 100 26.43 16.94 27.31
C THR A 100 25.92 17.13 25.89
N LEU A 101 26.12 18.30 25.28
CA LEU A 101 25.74 18.52 23.88
C LEU A 101 26.48 17.59 22.91
N ARG A 102 27.76 17.27 23.19
CA ARG A 102 28.53 16.30 22.39
C ARG A 102 28.07 14.87 22.62
N GLU A 103 27.72 14.52 23.85
CA GLU A 103 27.17 13.20 24.19
C GLU A 103 25.83 12.98 23.50
N ILE A 104 24.95 13.99 23.50
CA ILE A 104 23.69 13.99 22.75
C ILE A 104 23.98 13.81 21.25
N CYS A 105 24.87 14.62 20.67
CA CYS A 105 25.23 14.46 19.26
C CYS A 105 25.79 13.07 18.93
N ALA A 106 26.60 12.49 19.81
CA ALA A 106 27.16 11.16 19.61
C ALA A 106 26.08 10.05 19.69
N PHE A 107 25.13 10.19 20.61
CA PHE A 107 24.02 9.24 20.79
C PHE A 107 23.10 9.20 19.57
N PHE A 108 22.76 10.37 19.00
CA PHE A 108 21.95 10.48 17.79
C PHE A 108 22.78 10.39 16.49
N GLU A 109 24.02 9.94 16.56
CA GLU A 109 24.94 9.77 15.42
C GLU A 109 25.13 11.04 14.55
N ILE A 110 24.97 12.22 15.15
CA ILE A 110 25.17 13.51 14.50
C ILE A 110 26.67 13.78 14.40
N ALA A 111 27.18 13.90 13.17
CA ALA A 111 28.60 14.19 12.95
C ALA A 111 29.01 15.55 13.54
N PHE A 112 30.04 15.58 14.39
CA PHE A 112 30.64 16.81 14.92
C PHE A 112 32.17 16.74 15.00
N LYS A 113 32.82 17.91 14.97
CA LYS A 113 34.28 18.02 15.14
C LYS A 113 34.62 18.35 16.59
N ALA A 114 35.77 17.91 17.07
CA ALA A 114 36.23 18.22 18.44
C ALA A 114 36.38 19.75 18.72
N ARG A 115 36.59 20.55 17.66
CA ARG A 115 36.68 22.01 17.72
C ARG A 115 35.36 22.74 17.43
N ASP A 116 34.26 22.01 17.23
CA ASP A 116 32.96 22.63 17.01
C ASP A 116 32.57 23.48 18.22
N LEU A 117 32.15 24.72 17.94
CA LEU A 117 31.68 25.65 18.94
C LEU A 117 30.32 25.21 19.48
N LYS A 118 29.98 25.67 20.69
CA LYS A 118 28.66 25.42 21.30
C LYS A 118 27.51 25.79 20.37
N ALA A 119 27.63 26.93 19.67
CA ALA A 119 26.63 27.37 18.70
C ALA A 119 26.45 26.38 17.53
N THR A 120 27.53 25.74 17.06
CA THR A 120 27.47 24.75 15.98
C THR A 120 26.76 23.47 16.44
N LEU A 121 27.06 23.00 17.65
CA LEU A 121 26.38 21.83 18.23
C LEU A 121 24.89 22.09 18.45
N LEU A 122 24.54 23.26 18.99
CA LEU A 122 23.15 23.68 19.18
C LEU A 122 22.40 23.75 17.84
N LYS A 123 23.03 24.30 16.79
CA LYS A 123 22.43 24.34 15.46
C LYS A 123 22.11 22.93 14.95
N LYS A 124 23.06 22.00 15.02
CA LYS A 124 22.85 20.62 14.56
C LYS A 124 21.74 19.90 15.32
N LEU A 125 21.63 20.14 16.62
CA LEU A 125 20.56 19.56 17.45
C LEU A 125 19.20 20.19 17.13
N ASN A 126 19.15 21.50 16.87
CA ASN A 126 17.93 22.15 16.40
C ASN A 126 17.51 21.60 15.04
N ASP A 127 18.45 21.46 14.09
CA ASP A 127 18.20 20.92 12.76
C ASP A 127 17.61 19.49 12.85
N MET A 128 18.17 18.61 13.71
CA MET A 128 17.59 17.28 13.97
C MET A 128 16.16 17.34 14.51
N VAL A 129 15.88 18.25 15.45
CA VAL A 129 14.55 18.36 16.06
C VAL A 129 13.51 18.90 15.07
N THR A 130 13.91 19.61 14.00
CA THR A 130 12.97 20.01 12.93
C THR A 130 12.36 18.84 12.16
N GLU A 131 13.03 17.68 12.15
CA GLU A 131 12.50 16.45 11.55
C GLU A 131 11.52 15.74 12.47
N CYS A 132 11.42 16.16 13.74
CA CYS A 132 10.49 15.58 14.70
C CYS A 132 9.05 16.05 14.45
N SER A 133 8.08 15.18 14.70
CA SER A 133 6.65 15.47 14.51
C SER A 133 6.14 16.68 15.30
N CYS A 134 6.78 17.03 16.43
CA CYS A 134 6.41 18.22 17.21
C CYS A 134 6.78 19.56 16.54
N PHE A 135 7.49 19.55 15.41
CA PHE A 135 7.72 20.73 14.57
C PHE A 135 6.94 20.68 13.24
N GLN A 136 6.28 19.57 12.92
CA GLN A 136 5.46 19.42 11.71
C GLN A 136 4.00 19.86 11.90
N GLU A 137 3.56 20.12 13.14
CA GLU A 137 2.26 20.74 13.45
C GLU A 137 2.44 22.18 14.00
N ILE A 138 2.79 23.13 13.13
CA ILE A 138 2.50 24.57 13.29
C ILE A 138 2.07 25.15 11.93
#